data_AF-A0A2T0K6P3-F1
#
_entry.id   AF-A0A2T0K6P3-F1
#
_cell.length_a   1.000
_cell.length_b   1.000
_cell.length_c   1.000
_cell.angle_alpha   90.00
_cell.angle_beta   90.00
_cell.angle_gamma   90.00
#
_symmetry.space_group_name_H-M   'P 1'
#
loop_
_entity.id
_entity.type
_entity.pdbx_description
1 polymer ?
#
loop_
_entity_poly.entity_id
_entity_poly.type
_entity_poly.pdbx_seq_one_letter_code
_entity_poly.pdbx_strand_id
1 'polypeptide(L)'
;MNGDDLLNIGAFAAATGLTVPALRHYDEIELLKPARVDPGTGYRRYHRDQLDDARLICGLRAVGVPLDEVRAVVGKPAGRVRPALDAHRERLVAQIRDVSQRIVAVDEFLEKGMPMPTLQTIRPVQIRVRVADVRRAAAFYTAAFDVVFNEAISSVQFGTYRTDRFFLITLEEHGLEEHDVTTPGRFGLLVGDVDTVHQRAIGAGGAEVHPPADFAWKPRTSCVSDPDGNLIDLTQG
;
A
#
# COMPACT_ATOMS: atom_id res chain seq x y z
N MET A 1 24.49 -42.35 -0.75
CA MET A 1 23.20 -41.67 -0.51
C MET A 1 22.37 -42.59 0.36
N ASN A 2 22.34 -42.33 1.67
CA ASN A 2 21.76 -43.23 2.66
C ASN A 2 20.24 -43.05 2.72
N GLY A 3 19.49 -44.15 2.78
CA GLY A 3 18.03 -44.19 2.82
C GLY A 3 17.37 -43.64 4.10
N ASP A 4 18.09 -42.84 4.89
CA ASP A 4 17.68 -42.33 6.20
C ASP A 4 17.09 -40.91 6.19
N ASP A 5 17.03 -40.24 5.03
CA ASP A 5 16.64 -38.83 4.94
C ASP A 5 15.26 -38.56 4.34
N LEU A 6 14.40 -39.59 4.38
CA LEU A 6 13.03 -39.54 3.87
C LEU A 6 12.01 -39.35 4.98
N LEU A 7 11.42 -38.15 5.02
CA LEU A 7 10.32 -37.80 5.92
C LEU A 7 9.01 -38.40 5.44
N ASN A 8 8.20 -38.92 6.36
CA ASN A 8 6.81 -39.27 6.05
C ASN A 8 5.97 -38.00 5.81
N ILE A 9 4.84 -38.13 5.11
CA ILE A 9 3.98 -36.99 4.75
C ILE A 9 3.54 -36.14 5.95
N GLY A 10 3.35 -36.73 7.13
CA GLY A 10 2.96 -36.00 8.35
C GLY A 10 4.10 -35.16 8.92
N ALA A 11 5.30 -35.73 9.01
CA ALA A 11 6.50 -35.01 9.44
C ALA A 11 6.87 -33.90 8.45
N PHE A 12 6.72 -34.16 7.15
CA PHE A 12 6.95 -33.17 6.10
C PHE A 12 5.92 -32.03 6.15
N ALA A 13 4.64 -32.34 6.35
CA ALA A 13 3.59 -31.35 6.60
C ALA A 13 3.92 -30.44 7.78
N ALA A 14 4.27 -31.04 8.93
CA ALA A 14 4.64 -30.28 10.13
C ALA A 14 5.86 -29.37 9.92
N ALA A 15 6.87 -29.81 9.16
CA ALA A 15 8.10 -29.06 8.92
C ALA A 15 7.96 -27.91 7.89
N THR A 16 6.90 -27.91 7.09
CA THR A 16 6.69 -26.98 5.98
C THR A 16 5.50 -26.03 6.19
N GLY A 17 4.61 -26.37 7.12
CA GLY A 17 3.35 -25.65 7.32
C GLY A 17 2.25 -26.03 6.32
N LEU A 18 2.54 -26.93 5.38
CA LEU A 18 1.54 -27.48 4.46
C LEU A 18 0.69 -28.55 5.16
N THR A 19 -0.58 -28.66 4.76
CA THR A 19 -1.45 -29.73 5.26
C THR A 19 -1.21 -31.02 4.48
N VAL A 20 -1.50 -32.18 5.09
CA VAL A 20 -1.41 -33.48 4.40
C VAL A 20 -2.32 -33.54 3.15
N PRO A 21 -3.57 -33.04 3.17
CA PRO A 21 -4.37 -32.92 1.95
C PRO A 21 -3.73 -32.04 0.88
N ALA A 22 -3.11 -30.92 1.25
CA ALA A 22 -2.40 -30.06 0.30
C ALA A 22 -1.22 -30.78 -0.35
N LEU A 23 -0.44 -31.55 0.41
CA LEU A 23 0.67 -32.33 -0.13
C LEU A 23 0.22 -33.43 -1.11
N ARG A 24 -0.93 -34.07 -0.84
CA ARG A 24 -1.54 -35.04 -1.78
C ARG A 24 -2.01 -34.34 -3.05
N HIS A 25 -2.69 -33.21 -2.90
CA HIS A 25 -3.13 -32.41 -4.04
C HIS A 25 -1.96 -31.91 -4.88
N TYR A 26 -0.87 -31.45 -4.26
CA TYR A 26 0.33 -30.97 -4.95
C TYR A 26 1.10 -32.08 -5.66
N ASP A 27 1.05 -33.31 -5.15
CA ASP A 27 1.51 -34.49 -5.88
C ASP A 27 0.65 -34.76 -7.12
N GLU A 28 -0.69 -34.77 -6.97
CA GLU A 28 -1.64 -35.02 -8.06
C GLU A 28 -1.51 -34.01 -9.21
N ILE A 29 -1.33 -32.73 -8.90
CA ILE A 29 -1.11 -31.68 -9.90
C ILE A 29 0.37 -31.54 -10.30
N GLU A 30 1.25 -32.44 -9.86
CA GLU A 30 2.68 -32.43 -10.15
C GLU A 30 3.42 -31.14 -9.75
N LEU A 31 2.92 -30.42 -8.75
CA LEU A 31 3.56 -29.22 -8.20
C LEU A 31 4.70 -29.57 -7.23
N LEU A 32 4.49 -30.59 -6.39
CA LEU A 32 5.49 -31.09 -5.44
C LEU A 32 5.36 -32.61 -5.31
N LYS A 33 6.15 -33.33 -6.10
CA LYS A 33 6.13 -34.80 -6.12
C LYS A 33 6.85 -35.38 -4.90
N PRO A 34 6.33 -36.43 -4.25
CA PRO A 34 7.06 -37.17 -3.25
C PRO A 34 8.28 -37.84 -3.88
N ALA A 35 9.35 -37.93 -3.10
CA ALA A 35 10.55 -38.67 -3.50
C ALA A 35 10.27 -40.17 -3.70
N ARG A 36 9.36 -40.73 -2.90
CA ARG A 36 8.95 -42.13 -3.00
C ARG A 36 7.49 -42.30 -2.62
N VAL A 37 6.79 -43.12 -3.39
CA VAL A 37 5.48 -43.68 -3.02
C VAL A 37 5.68 -45.17 -2.77
N ASP A 38 5.24 -45.65 -1.62
CA ASP A 38 5.31 -47.06 -1.28
C ASP A 38 4.32 -47.87 -2.16
N PRO A 39 4.79 -48.89 -2.91
CA PRO A 39 3.94 -49.61 -3.87
C PRO A 39 2.82 -50.44 -3.23
N GLY A 40 3.00 -50.91 -1.98
CA GLY A 40 2.02 -51.76 -1.30
C GLY A 40 0.97 -50.99 -0.52
N THR A 41 1.33 -49.80 -0.02
CA THR A 41 0.51 -49.02 0.92
C THR A 41 0.12 -47.64 0.39
N GLY A 42 0.77 -47.14 -0.66
CA GLY A 42 0.56 -45.79 -1.19
C GLY A 42 1.11 -44.67 -0.30
N TYR A 43 1.89 -44.99 0.75
CA TYR A 43 2.47 -43.98 1.62
C TYR A 43 3.51 -43.13 0.90
N ARG A 44 3.39 -41.82 1.05
CA ARG A 44 4.29 -40.82 0.44
C ARG A 44 5.42 -40.45 1.39
N ARG A 45 6.62 -40.38 0.84
CA ARG A 45 7.84 -39.95 1.54
C ARG A 45 8.57 -38.88 0.72
N TYR A 46 9.13 -37.90 1.41
CA TYR A 46 9.76 -36.71 0.82
C TYR A 46 11.20 -36.57 1.33
N HIS A 47 12.09 -36.06 0.49
CA HIS A 47 13.46 -35.71 0.90
C HIS A 47 13.46 -34.42 1.72
N ARG A 48 14.45 -34.28 2.63
CA ARG A 48 14.68 -33.01 3.33
C ARG A 48 14.99 -31.85 2.40
N ASP A 49 15.67 -32.11 1.28
CA ASP A 49 16.00 -31.07 0.29
C ASP A 49 14.75 -30.45 -0.37
N GLN A 50 13.59 -31.11 -0.27
CA GLN A 50 12.31 -30.58 -0.77
C GLN A 50 11.65 -29.59 0.20
N LEU A 51 12.20 -29.41 1.41
CA LEU A 51 11.60 -28.53 2.43
C LEU A 51 11.58 -27.07 1.99
N ASP A 52 12.62 -26.59 1.31
CA ASP A 52 12.71 -25.18 0.92
C ASP A 52 11.70 -24.85 -0.19
N ASP A 53 11.55 -25.73 -1.19
CA ASP A 53 10.50 -25.60 -2.21
C ASP A 53 9.11 -25.67 -1.60
N ALA A 54 8.87 -26.57 -0.64
CA ALA A 54 7.59 -26.70 0.04
C ALA A 54 7.25 -25.46 0.89
N ARG A 55 8.24 -24.87 1.58
CA ARG A 55 8.08 -23.62 2.32
C ARG A 55 7.82 -22.44 1.39
N LEU A 56 8.50 -22.41 0.24
CA LEU A 56 8.23 -21.40 -0.80
C LEU A 56 6.78 -21.52 -1.31
N ILE A 57 6.32 -22.72 -1.65
CA ILE A 57 4.92 -22.96 -2.04
C ILE A 57 3.97 -22.45 -0.95
N CYS A 58 4.24 -22.80 0.31
CA CYS A 58 3.41 -22.37 1.44
C CYS A 58 3.34 -20.83 1.54
N GLY A 59 4.47 -20.14 1.49
CA GLY A 59 4.54 -18.68 1.57
C GLY A 59 3.84 -17.98 0.40
N LEU A 60 4.06 -18.44 -0.83
CA LEU A 60 3.42 -17.87 -2.02
C LEU A 60 1.91 -18.08 -2.00
N ARG A 61 1.43 -19.26 -1.57
CA ARG A 61 0.00 -19.53 -1.43
C ARG A 61 -0.64 -18.73 -0.29
N ALA A 62 0.09 -18.47 0.79
CA ALA A 62 -0.39 -17.64 1.90
C ALA A 62 -0.67 -16.20 1.48
N VAL A 63 0.08 -15.65 0.51
CA VAL A 63 -0.14 -14.31 -0.05
C VAL A 63 -1.04 -14.31 -1.29
N GLY A 64 -1.66 -15.44 -1.63
CA GLY A 64 -2.66 -15.53 -2.70
C GLY A 64 -2.11 -15.76 -4.11
N VAL A 65 -0.82 -16.09 -4.28
CA VAL A 65 -0.26 -16.40 -5.60
C VAL A 65 -0.95 -17.64 -6.20
N PRO A 66 -1.49 -17.57 -7.42
CA PRO A 66 -2.11 -18.70 -8.12
C PRO A 66 -1.15 -19.89 -8.33
N LEU A 67 -1.67 -21.13 -8.31
CA LEU A 67 -0.84 -22.35 -8.38
C LEU A 67 -0.05 -22.51 -9.69
N ASP A 68 -0.59 -22.00 -10.79
CA ASP A 68 0.07 -21.92 -12.09
C ASP A 68 1.31 -21.01 -12.05
N GLU A 69 1.24 -19.89 -11.33
CA GLU A 69 2.39 -18.99 -11.12
C GLU A 69 3.39 -19.56 -10.13
N VAL A 70 2.92 -20.22 -9.06
CA VAL A 70 3.79 -20.95 -8.12
C VAL A 70 4.61 -22.01 -8.88
N ARG A 71 3.99 -22.75 -9.80
CA ARG A 71 4.69 -23.74 -10.63
C ARG A 71 5.81 -23.14 -11.47
N ALA A 72 5.68 -21.88 -11.90
CA ALA A 72 6.70 -21.22 -12.71
C ALA A 72 7.99 -20.90 -11.93
N VAL A 73 7.93 -20.86 -10.59
CA VAL A 73 9.06 -20.46 -9.73
C VAL A 73 9.62 -21.57 -8.85
N VAL A 74 8.82 -22.58 -8.50
CA VAL A 74 9.28 -23.72 -7.68
C VAL A 74 10.33 -24.54 -8.42
N GLY A 75 11.41 -24.93 -7.72
CA GLY A 75 12.54 -25.65 -8.30
C GLY A 75 13.39 -24.81 -9.28
N LYS A 76 13.19 -23.49 -9.33
CA LYS A 76 14.01 -22.55 -10.13
C LYS A 76 14.97 -21.77 -9.23
N PRO A 77 16.05 -21.18 -9.79
CA PRO A 77 16.94 -20.32 -9.02
C PRO A 77 16.19 -19.16 -8.36
N ALA A 78 16.59 -18.79 -7.14
CA ALA A 78 15.93 -17.79 -6.30
C ALA A 78 15.63 -16.45 -7.00
N GLY A 79 16.43 -16.06 -8.00
CA GLY A 79 16.22 -14.85 -8.81
C GLY A 79 14.91 -14.82 -9.62
N ARG A 80 14.20 -15.95 -9.78
CA ARG A 80 12.90 -16.01 -10.48
C ARG A 80 11.69 -15.76 -9.57
N VAL A 81 11.85 -15.86 -8.25
CA VAL A 81 10.75 -15.65 -7.28
C VAL A 81 10.37 -14.17 -7.20
N ARG A 82 11.36 -13.28 -7.14
CA ARG A 82 11.12 -11.84 -6.98
C ARG A 82 10.29 -11.24 -8.13
N PRO A 83 10.61 -11.47 -9.42
CA PRO A 83 9.78 -10.97 -10.52
C PRO A 83 8.32 -11.46 -10.48
N ALA A 84 8.08 -12.70 -10.06
CA ALA A 84 6.72 -13.23 -9.94
C ALA A 84 5.93 -12.55 -8.82
N LEU A 85 6.57 -12.30 -7.67
CA LEU A 85 5.97 -11.55 -6.57
C LEU A 85 5.72 -10.09 -6.93
N ASP A 86 6.64 -9.44 -7.65
CA ASP A 86 6.45 -8.06 -8.12
C ASP A 86 5.25 -7.97 -9.08
N ALA A 87 5.13 -8.90 -10.03
CA ALA A 87 3.97 -8.98 -10.93
C ALA A 87 2.65 -9.28 -10.19
N HIS A 88 2.67 -10.16 -9.17
CA HIS A 88 1.50 -10.42 -8.34
C HIS A 88 1.09 -9.18 -7.54
N ARG A 89 2.07 -8.46 -6.95
CA ARG A 89 1.84 -7.19 -6.25
C ARG A 89 1.20 -6.16 -7.16
N GLU A 90 1.67 -6.02 -8.40
CA GLU A 90 1.09 -5.08 -9.37
C GLU A 90 -0.38 -5.41 -9.69
N ARG A 91 -0.73 -6.69 -9.85
CA ARG A 91 -2.13 -7.12 -10.03
C ARG A 91 -2.99 -6.83 -8.81
N LEU A 92 -2.50 -7.09 -7.60
CA LEU A 92 -3.23 -6.76 -6.37
C LEU A 92 -3.50 -5.25 -6.27
N VAL A 93 -2.52 -4.41 -6.59
CA VAL A 93 -2.69 -2.95 -6.62
C VAL A 93 -3.73 -2.53 -7.68
N ALA A 94 -3.71 -3.14 -8.86
CA ALA A 94 -4.72 -2.88 -9.89
C ALA A 94 -6.13 -3.31 -9.45
N GLN A 95 -6.24 -4.44 -8.74
CA GLN A 95 -7.51 -4.92 -8.18
C GLN A 95 -8.04 -3.98 -7.08
N ILE A 96 -7.17 -3.46 -6.21
CA ILE A 96 -7.56 -2.43 -5.23
C ILE A 96 -8.17 -1.23 -5.94
N ARG A 97 -7.50 -0.71 -6.99
CA ARG A 97 -8.02 0.43 -7.77
C ARG A 97 -9.39 0.15 -8.35
N ASP A 98 -9.55 -0.97 -9.03
CA ASP A 98 -10.83 -1.36 -9.67
C ASP A 98 -11.95 -1.52 -8.63
N VAL A 99 -11.68 -2.18 -7.50
CA VAL A 99 -12.65 -2.32 -6.41
C VAL A 99 -13.00 -0.95 -5.80
N SER A 100 -12.01 -0.09 -5.53
CA SER A 100 -12.25 1.26 -5.02
C SER A 100 -13.10 2.10 -5.98
N GLN A 101 -12.84 2.01 -7.28
CA GLN A 101 -13.64 2.69 -8.31
C GLN A 101 -15.09 2.21 -8.33
N ARG A 102 -15.31 0.89 -8.19
CA ARG A 102 -16.66 0.32 -8.10
C ARG A 102 -17.40 0.77 -6.84
N ILE A 103 -16.70 0.88 -5.71
CA ILE A 103 -17.28 1.40 -4.47
C ILE A 103 -17.76 2.83 -4.67
N VAL A 104 -16.91 3.71 -5.25
CA VAL A 104 -17.32 5.09 -5.57
C VAL A 104 -18.56 5.12 -6.46
N ALA A 105 -18.61 4.29 -7.51
CA ALA A 105 -19.77 4.21 -8.39
C ALA A 105 -21.05 3.74 -7.66
N VAL A 106 -20.92 2.83 -6.69
CA VAL A 106 -22.02 2.38 -5.83
C VAL A 106 -22.48 3.49 -4.89
N ASP A 107 -21.56 4.18 -4.23
CA ASP A 107 -21.87 5.27 -3.30
C ASP A 107 -22.56 6.43 -4.04
N GLU A 108 -22.04 6.83 -5.20
CA GLU A 108 -22.69 7.85 -6.02
C GLU A 108 -24.07 7.43 -6.52
N PHE A 109 -24.28 6.13 -6.81
CA PHE A 109 -25.60 5.62 -7.18
C PHE A 109 -26.59 5.68 -6.01
N LEU A 110 -26.14 5.34 -4.80
CA LEU A 110 -26.96 5.43 -3.59
C LEU A 110 -27.35 6.89 -3.27
N GLU A 111 -26.48 7.85 -3.55
CA GLU A 111 -26.74 9.27 -3.32
C GLU A 111 -27.57 9.95 -4.41
N LYS A 112 -27.22 9.73 -5.68
CA LYS A 112 -27.71 10.53 -6.83
C LYS A 112 -28.77 9.82 -7.67
N GLY A 113 -28.97 8.51 -7.45
CA GLY A 113 -29.89 7.70 -8.25
C GLY A 113 -29.43 7.48 -9.69
N MET A 114 -30.36 7.13 -10.58
CA MET A 114 -30.08 6.89 -12.00
C MET A 114 -29.91 8.21 -12.77
N PRO A 115 -28.93 8.32 -13.70
CA PRO A 115 -28.05 7.27 -14.23
C PRO A 115 -26.67 7.16 -13.56
N MET A 116 -26.02 6.00 -13.74
CA MET A 116 -24.67 5.69 -13.26
C MET A 116 -23.67 6.77 -13.73
N PRO A 117 -23.05 7.54 -12.83
CA PRO A 117 -22.11 8.58 -13.21
C PRO A 117 -20.84 7.99 -13.80
N THR A 118 -20.30 8.66 -14.81
CA THR A 118 -18.97 8.35 -15.36
C THR A 118 -17.92 8.77 -14.33
N LEU A 119 -17.16 7.80 -13.82
CA LEU A 119 -16.04 8.08 -12.92
C LEU A 119 -15.08 9.08 -13.57
N GLN A 120 -15.03 10.31 -13.07
CA GLN A 120 -14.03 11.28 -13.50
C GLN A 120 -12.69 10.87 -12.87
N THR A 121 -11.76 10.43 -13.71
CA THR A 121 -10.45 9.88 -13.29
C THR A 121 -9.38 10.93 -13.02
N ILE A 122 -9.76 12.21 -12.93
CA ILE A 122 -8.82 13.31 -12.70
C ILE A 122 -8.51 13.36 -11.21
N ARG A 123 -7.21 13.26 -10.86
CA ARG A 123 -6.75 13.34 -9.48
C ARG A 123 -5.53 14.25 -9.36
N PRO A 124 -5.33 14.91 -8.21
CA PRO A 124 -4.09 15.62 -7.94
C PRO A 124 -2.93 14.61 -7.88
N VAL A 125 -1.85 14.91 -8.59
CA VAL A 125 -0.58 14.16 -8.51
C VAL A 125 0.47 14.98 -7.77
N GLN A 126 0.42 16.30 -7.90
CA GLN A 126 1.38 17.23 -7.31
C GLN A 126 0.69 18.56 -6.98
N ILE A 127 0.94 19.05 -5.78
CA ILE A 127 0.64 20.41 -5.33
C ILE A 127 2.00 21.09 -5.10
N ARG A 128 2.19 22.30 -5.60
CA ARG A 128 3.42 23.08 -5.37
C ARG A 128 3.11 24.18 -4.37
N VAL A 129 3.93 24.26 -3.33
CA VAL A 129 3.77 25.20 -2.22
C VAL A 129 5.05 25.99 -2.08
N ARG A 130 4.90 27.32 -2.00
CA ARG A 130 6.00 28.26 -1.83
C ARG A 130 6.40 28.35 -0.37
N VAL A 131 7.68 28.27 -0.09
CA VAL A 131 8.23 28.33 1.27
C VAL A 131 9.50 29.17 1.30
N ALA A 132 9.78 29.80 2.44
CA ALA A 132 11.02 30.54 2.66
C ALA A 132 12.20 29.63 3.03
N ASP A 133 11.92 28.45 3.60
CA ASP A 133 12.93 27.44 3.97
C ASP A 133 12.33 26.04 3.80
N VAL A 134 12.88 25.27 2.87
CA VAL A 134 12.40 23.91 2.55
C VAL A 134 12.55 22.96 3.73
N ARG A 135 13.62 23.05 4.53
CA ARG A 135 13.85 22.14 5.66
C ARG A 135 12.87 22.41 6.79
N ARG A 136 12.61 23.69 7.09
CA ARG A 136 11.61 24.10 8.07
C ARG A 136 10.22 23.64 7.66
N ALA A 137 9.83 23.88 6.41
CA ALA A 137 8.56 23.43 5.89
C ALA A 137 8.45 21.89 5.87
N ALA A 138 9.50 21.19 5.44
CA ALA A 138 9.54 19.73 5.46
C ALA A 138 9.33 19.16 6.87
N ALA A 139 9.97 19.76 7.89
CA ALA A 139 9.78 19.38 9.29
C ALA A 139 8.33 19.59 9.74
N PHE A 140 7.72 20.72 9.37
CA PHE A 140 6.31 21.00 9.64
C PHE A 140 5.40 19.94 9.01
N TYR A 141 5.48 19.72 7.69
CA TYR A 141 4.60 18.78 6.99
C TYR A 141 4.79 17.34 7.49
N THR A 142 6.02 16.94 7.76
CA THR A 142 6.35 15.62 8.34
C THR A 142 5.68 15.43 9.69
N ALA A 143 5.83 16.41 10.60
CA ALA A 143 5.25 16.35 11.93
C ALA A 143 3.72 16.46 11.89
N ALA A 144 3.15 17.35 11.08
CA ALA A 144 1.71 17.60 11.01
C ALA A 144 0.92 16.45 10.39
N PHE A 145 1.49 15.74 9.39
CA PHE A 145 0.76 14.74 8.61
C PHE A 145 1.32 13.33 8.68
N ASP A 146 2.39 13.10 9.45
CA ASP A 146 3.05 11.78 9.55
C ASP A 146 3.49 11.25 8.17
N VAL A 147 4.10 12.16 7.38
CA VAL A 147 4.60 11.89 6.03
C VAL A 147 6.11 12.00 5.98
N VAL A 148 6.74 11.35 4.99
CA VAL A 148 8.19 11.41 4.82
C VAL A 148 8.55 12.45 3.76
N PHE A 149 9.54 13.28 4.08
CA PHE A 149 10.16 14.19 3.13
C PHE A 149 11.23 13.47 2.28
N ASN A 150 11.20 13.70 0.97
CA ASN A 150 12.20 13.23 0.03
C ASN A 150 13.03 14.42 -0.49
N GLU A 151 14.26 14.52 0.01
CA GLU A 151 15.20 15.60 -0.34
C GLU A 151 15.53 15.65 -1.84
N ALA A 152 15.60 14.50 -2.52
CA ALA A 152 15.98 14.43 -3.93
C ALA A 152 14.97 15.09 -4.87
N ILE A 153 13.72 15.25 -4.44
CA ILE A 153 12.63 15.86 -5.21
C ILE A 153 11.95 17.02 -4.47
N SER A 154 12.54 17.49 -3.36
CA SER A 154 11.97 18.54 -2.49
C SER A 154 10.48 18.36 -2.22
N SER A 155 10.03 17.14 -1.91
CA SER A 155 8.59 16.85 -1.76
C SER A 155 8.30 15.96 -0.57
N VAL A 156 7.18 16.22 0.11
CA VAL A 156 6.56 15.27 1.03
C VAL A 156 5.60 14.36 0.27
N GLN A 157 5.65 13.07 0.57
CA GLN A 157 4.86 12.05 -0.12
C GLN A 157 3.66 11.62 0.70
N PHE A 158 2.48 11.70 0.11
CA PHE A 158 1.26 11.10 0.62
C PHE A 158 0.97 9.81 -0.14
N GLY A 159 0.65 8.73 0.59
CA GLY A 159 0.36 7.43 0.00
C GLY A 159 1.58 6.75 -0.65
N THR A 160 1.32 5.84 -1.60
CA THR A 160 2.34 5.02 -2.27
C THR A 160 2.27 5.21 -3.77
N TYR A 161 3.41 5.45 -4.43
CA TYR A 161 3.46 5.65 -5.88
C TYR A 161 2.68 4.56 -6.66
N ARG A 162 1.93 4.99 -7.68
CA ARG A 162 0.98 4.19 -8.48
C ARG A 162 -0.30 3.71 -7.77
N THR A 163 -0.57 4.11 -6.52
CA THR A 163 -1.88 3.91 -5.89
C THR A 163 -2.77 5.13 -6.07
N ASP A 164 -4.06 5.01 -5.74
CA ASP A 164 -5.02 6.12 -5.87
C ASP A 164 -4.96 7.11 -4.70
N ARG A 165 -4.22 6.75 -3.65
CA ARG A 165 -3.96 7.58 -2.47
C ARG A 165 -2.69 8.43 -2.64
N PHE A 166 -2.02 8.34 -3.79
CA PHE A 166 -0.75 9.01 -4.04
C PHE A 166 -0.92 10.43 -4.52
N PHE A 167 -0.26 11.37 -3.84
CA PHE A 167 0.07 12.69 -4.36
C PHE A 167 1.30 13.25 -3.64
N LEU A 168 1.90 14.29 -4.21
CA LEU A 168 3.04 15.01 -3.64
C LEU A 168 2.65 16.43 -3.24
N ILE A 169 3.24 16.92 -2.16
CA ILE A 169 3.39 18.37 -1.94
C ILE A 169 4.86 18.70 -2.13
N THR A 170 5.16 19.46 -3.17
CA THR A 170 6.50 19.93 -3.50
C THR A 170 6.73 21.30 -2.88
N LEU A 171 7.82 21.41 -2.12
CA LEU A 171 8.23 22.62 -1.43
C LEU A 171 9.21 23.37 -2.32
N GLU A 172 8.82 24.57 -2.75
CA GLU A 172 9.59 25.43 -3.62
C GLU A 172 10.12 26.61 -2.83
N GLU A 173 11.43 26.69 -2.69
CA GLU A 173 12.08 27.83 -2.04
C GLU A 173 12.02 29.04 -2.96
N HIS A 174 11.49 30.17 -2.48
CA HIS A 174 11.50 31.43 -3.22
C HIS A 174 12.69 32.29 -2.79
N GLY A 175 13.39 32.87 -3.77
CA GLY A 175 14.52 33.75 -3.52
C GLY A 175 14.10 35.05 -2.82
N LEU A 176 14.98 35.60 -1.99
CA LEU A 176 14.81 36.86 -1.25
C LEU A 176 14.54 38.10 -2.14
N GLU A 177 14.61 37.96 -3.47
CA GLU A 177 14.50 39.04 -4.45
C GLU A 177 13.08 39.25 -5.02
N GLU A 178 12.13 38.33 -4.79
CA GLU A 178 10.73 38.50 -5.25
C GLU A 178 9.92 39.32 -4.23
N HIS A 179 9.91 40.64 -4.38
CA HIS A 179 8.96 41.57 -3.73
C HIS A 179 7.53 41.44 -4.27
N ASP A 180 7.10 40.25 -4.70
CA ASP A 180 5.71 40.06 -5.07
C ASP A 180 4.96 39.66 -3.81
N VAL A 181 3.96 40.47 -3.44
CA VAL A 181 3.02 40.15 -2.35
C VAL A 181 2.19 38.97 -2.84
N THR A 182 2.77 37.77 -2.75
CA THR A 182 2.12 36.57 -3.20
C THR A 182 1.04 36.21 -2.18
N THR A 183 -0.19 36.09 -2.68
CA THR A 183 -1.28 35.53 -1.87
C THR A 183 -0.85 34.12 -1.44
N PRO A 184 -0.93 33.78 -0.14
CA PRO A 184 -0.52 32.45 0.31
C PRO A 184 -1.26 31.36 -0.46
N GLY A 185 -0.55 30.26 -0.74
CA GLY A 185 -1.18 29.10 -1.35
C GLY A 185 -2.30 28.58 -0.44
N ARG A 186 -3.36 28.04 -1.02
CA ARG A 186 -4.45 27.40 -0.27
C ARG A 186 -4.83 26.07 -0.90
N PHE A 187 -4.87 25.02 -0.10
CA PHE A 187 -5.30 23.70 -0.54
C PHE A 187 -6.03 22.94 0.57
N GLY A 188 -6.84 21.96 0.18
CA GLY A 188 -7.62 21.14 1.11
C GLY A 188 -7.14 19.70 1.17
N LEU A 189 -7.18 19.11 2.36
CA LEU A 189 -6.88 17.71 2.62
C LEU A 189 -8.07 17.03 3.31
N LEU A 190 -8.40 15.83 2.83
CA LEU A 190 -9.32 14.94 3.52
C LEU A 190 -8.54 14.14 4.57
N VAL A 191 -9.00 14.16 5.82
CA VAL A 191 -8.34 13.51 6.96
C VAL A 191 -9.35 12.68 7.76
N GLY A 192 -8.88 11.60 8.37
CA GLY A 192 -9.77 10.72 9.14
C GLY A 192 -10.26 11.35 10.45
N ASP A 193 -9.48 12.24 11.06
CA ASP A 193 -9.83 12.98 12.28
C ASP A 193 -9.25 14.40 12.23
N VAL A 194 -10.13 15.38 12.05
CA VAL A 194 -9.79 16.80 11.92
C VAL A 194 -9.19 17.35 13.19
N ASP A 195 -9.74 17.04 14.36
CA ASP A 195 -9.25 17.57 15.64
C ASP A 195 -7.82 17.09 15.92
N THR A 196 -7.56 15.79 15.68
CA THR A 196 -6.25 15.18 15.85
C THR A 196 -5.21 15.80 14.92
N VAL A 197 -5.52 15.91 13.62
CA VAL A 197 -4.58 16.48 12.65
C VAL A 197 -4.40 17.98 12.87
N HIS A 198 -5.47 18.70 13.23
CA HIS A 198 -5.41 20.11 13.56
C HIS A 198 -4.44 20.37 14.72
N GLN A 199 -4.63 19.67 15.85
CA GLN A 199 -3.74 19.83 17.01
C GLN A 199 -2.30 19.45 16.70
N ARG A 200 -2.08 18.43 15.87
CA ARG A 200 -0.73 18.05 15.42
C ARG A 200 -0.09 19.15 14.57
N ALA A 201 -0.84 19.76 13.66
CA ALA A 201 -0.35 20.86 12.84
C ALA A 201 0.02 22.09 13.70
N ILE A 202 -0.79 22.43 14.69
CA ILE A 202 -0.44 23.50 15.66
C ILE A 202 0.83 23.13 16.44
N GLY A 203 0.92 21.89 16.96
CA GLY A 203 2.11 21.41 17.66
C GLY A 203 3.38 21.37 16.80
N ALA A 204 3.24 21.27 15.47
CA ALA A 204 4.33 21.30 14.50
C ALA A 204 4.80 22.72 14.13
N GLY A 205 4.18 23.77 14.68
CA GLY A 205 4.52 25.17 14.40
C GLY A 205 3.59 25.87 13.40
N GLY A 206 2.45 25.26 13.07
CA GLY A 206 1.39 25.93 12.32
C GLY A 206 0.57 26.89 13.18
N ALA A 207 -0.16 27.80 12.55
CA ALA A 207 -1.08 28.71 13.24
C ALA A 207 -2.54 28.33 12.99
N GLU A 208 -3.38 28.49 14.02
CA GLU A 208 -4.82 28.26 13.90
C GLU A 208 -5.45 29.43 13.13
N VAL A 209 -6.13 29.11 12.02
CA VAL A 209 -6.87 30.10 11.20
C VAL A 209 -8.36 29.97 11.50
N HIS A 210 -8.87 28.73 11.49
CA HIS A 210 -10.22 28.39 11.92
C HIS A 210 -10.20 27.10 12.75
N PRO A 211 -10.77 27.10 13.96
CA PRO A 211 -10.81 25.90 14.79
C PRO A 211 -11.72 24.82 14.15
N PRO A 212 -11.54 23.55 14.52
CA PRO A 212 -12.45 22.46 14.13
C PRO A 212 -13.91 22.76 14.50
N ALA A 213 -14.77 22.79 13.48
CA ALA A 213 -16.18 23.10 13.64
C ALA A 213 -17.08 22.19 12.79
N ASP A 214 -18.27 21.91 13.33
CA ASP A 214 -19.32 21.16 12.64
C ASP A 214 -20.24 22.09 11.85
N PHE A 215 -20.73 21.60 10.73
CA PHE A 215 -21.62 22.35 9.85
C PHE A 215 -22.78 21.44 9.42
N ALA A 216 -23.97 22.02 9.28
CA ALA A 216 -25.15 21.25 8.85
C ALA A 216 -25.09 20.80 7.38
N TRP A 217 -24.27 21.47 6.56
CA TRP A 217 -24.26 21.35 5.09
C TRP A 217 -22.93 20.87 4.51
N LYS A 218 -21.92 20.61 5.35
CA LYS A 218 -20.63 20.05 4.94
C LYS A 218 -20.02 19.24 6.10
N PRO A 219 -19.04 18.37 5.82
CA PRO A 219 -18.32 17.67 6.88
C PRO A 219 -17.67 18.63 7.87
N ARG A 220 -17.28 18.10 9.04
CA ARG A 220 -16.47 18.84 10.01
C ARG A 220 -15.19 19.34 9.33
N THR A 221 -14.88 20.63 9.51
CA THR A 221 -13.70 21.25 8.90
C THR A 221 -12.94 22.14 9.86
N SER A 222 -11.64 22.31 9.63
CA SER A 222 -10.81 23.34 10.26
C SER A 222 -9.84 23.95 9.23
N CYS A 223 -9.13 25.01 9.62
CA CYS A 223 -8.10 25.62 8.79
C CYS A 223 -6.88 25.97 9.65
N VAL A 224 -5.70 25.59 9.19
CA VAL A 224 -4.41 25.95 9.78
C VAL A 224 -3.52 26.59 8.72
N SER A 225 -2.57 27.42 9.11
CA SER A 225 -1.49 27.85 8.22
C SER A 225 -0.20 27.10 8.52
N ASP A 226 0.60 26.84 7.49
CA ASP A 226 1.99 26.45 7.66
C ASP A 226 2.85 27.65 8.14
N PRO A 227 4.13 27.44 8.52
CA PRO A 227 5.02 28.51 8.97
C PRO A 227 5.31 29.60 7.93
N ASP A 228 4.97 29.36 6.66
CA ASP A 228 5.15 30.26 5.53
C ASP A 228 3.83 30.96 5.14
N GLY A 229 2.75 30.68 5.88
CA GLY A 229 1.44 31.31 5.73
C GLY A 229 0.49 30.61 4.76
N ASN A 230 0.90 29.50 4.12
CA ASN A 230 0.02 28.75 3.23
C ASN A 230 -1.11 28.11 4.04
N LEU A 231 -2.33 28.22 3.53
CA LEU A 231 -3.55 27.80 4.19
C LEU A 231 -3.90 26.34 3.84
N ILE A 232 -4.16 25.55 4.86
CA ILE A 232 -4.47 24.13 4.75
C ILE A 232 -5.86 23.89 5.35
N ASP A 233 -6.82 23.63 4.47
CA ASP A 233 -8.18 23.27 4.88
C ASP A 233 -8.26 21.77 5.20
N LEU A 234 -8.60 21.42 6.43
CA LEU A 234 -8.78 20.03 6.85
C LEU A 234 -10.27 19.70 6.82
N THR A 235 -10.63 18.62 6.14
CA THR A 235 -12.02 18.12 6.04
C THR A 235 -12.07 16.68 6.54
N GLN A 236 -13.04 16.36 7.40
CA GLN A 236 -13.23 14.99 7.89
C GLN A 236 -13.81 14.10 6.78
N GLY A 237 -13.30 12.87 6.62
CA GLY A 237 -13.86 11.85 5.74
C GLY A 237 -13.46 10.42 6.08
#